data_AF-A0A6V7KTK2-F1
#
_entry.id   AF-A0A6V7KTK2-F1
#
_cell.length_a   1.000
_cell.length_b   1.000
_cell.length_c   1.000
_cell.angle_alpha   90.00
_cell.angle_beta   90.00
_cell.angle_gamma   90.00
#
_symmetry.space_group_name_H-M   'P 1'
#
loop_
_entity.id
_entity.type
_entity.pdbx_description
1 polymer ?
#
loop_
_entity_poly.entity_id
_entity_poly.type
_entity_poly.pdbx_seq_one_letter_code
_entity_poly.pdbx_strand_id
1 'polypeptide(L)'
;MVVLDDHEADKIRKSPPRQYLYDIVFGEDSTQADVYEGTTKPLVQDILDGYNATVFAYGATGAGKTHTMVGSSSEPGVMVRALNDIFLAGRQVADNVEFE
;
A
#
# COMPACT_ATOMS: atom_id res chain seq x y z
N MET A 1 0.02 -2.93 17.21
CA MET A 1 0.18 -1.87 18.23
C MET A 1 1.54 -1.25 18.03
N VAL A 2 1.61 0.03 17.68
CA VAL A 2 2.88 0.76 17.58
C VAL A 2 2.90 1.83 18.66
N VAL A 3 4.00 1.86 19.42
CA VAL A 3 4.27 2.89 20.42
C VAL A 3 5.17 3.91 19.74
N LEU A 4 4.67 5.13 19.55
CA LEU A 4 5.49 6.24 19.06
C LEU A 4 6.13 6.91 20.29
N ASP A 5 7.46 6.84 20.37
CA ASP A 5 8.23 7.54 21.39
C ASP A 5 8.52 8.97 20.90
N ASP A 6 7.95 9.97 21.58
CA ASP A 6 8.25 11.37 21.31
C ASP A 6 9.69 11.70 21.76
N HIS A 7 10.58 12.01 20.81
CA HIS A 7 11.96 12.41 21.12
C HIS A 7 12.01 13.74 21.93
N GLU A 8 12.77 13.69 23.02
CA GLU A 8 12.94 14.66 24.10
C GLU A 8 13.02 16.15 23.70
N ALA A 9 11.96 16.92 23.96
CA ALA A 9 12.04 18.36 24.29
C ALA A 9 10.72 18.93 24.87
N ASP A 10 10.13 18.33 25.91
CA ASP A 10 9.25 19.13 26.82
C ASP A 10 9.01 18.42 28.16
N LYS A 11 9.63 18.92 29.24
CA LYS A 11 9.52 18.36 30.61
C LYS A 11 8.37 18.97 31.43
N ILE A 12 7.32 19.48 30.79
CA ILE A 12 6.15 20.03 31.49
C ILE A 12 4.88 19.44 30.87
N ARG A 13 4.38 18.34 31.47
CA ARG A 13 3.21 17.49 31.09
C ARG A 13 3.49 16.39 30.04
N LYS A 14 4.18 15.31 30.44
CA LYS A 14 4.19 14.06 29.65
C LYS A 14 2.81 13.42 29.69
N SER A 15 2.04 13.58 28.61
CA SER A 15 0.91 12.72 28.30
C SER A 15 1.42 11.28 28.19
N PRO A 16 0.67 10.24 28.58
CA PRO A 16 1.07 8.87 28.31
C PRO A 16 1.27 8.66 26.79
N PRO A 17 2.22 7.80 26.38
CA PRO A 17 2.49 7.55 24.97
C PRO A 17 1.21 7.10 24.28
N ARG A 18 0.91 7.69 23.12
CA ARG A 18 -0.29 7.35 22.36
C ARG A 18 -0.02 6.07 21.57
N GLN A 19 -0.95 5.14 21.66
CA GLN A 19 -0.94 3.90 20.90
C GLN A 19 -1.97 3.98 19.79
N TYR A 20 -1.59 3.50 18.61
CA TYR A 20 -2.45 3.44 17.44
C TYR A 20 -2.53 2.00 16.92
N LEU A 21 -3.70 1.65 16.39
CA LEU A 21 -3.99 0.35 15.81
C LEU A 21 -4.36 0.54 14.35
N TYR A 22 -3.77 -0.31 13.52
CA TYR A 22 -3.95 -0.40 12.08
C TYR A 22 -3.93 -1.88 11.71
N ASP A 23 -4.54 -2.24 10.59
CA ASP A 23 -4.51 -3.61 10.08
C ASP A 23 -3.08 -4.09 9.81
N ILE A 24 -2.26 -3.21 9.22
CA ILE A 24 -0.86 -3.45 8.90
C ILE A 24 -0.06 -2.16 9.12
N VAL A 25 1.18 -2.30 9.60
CA VAL A 25 2.15 -1.20 9.69
C VAL A 25 3.44 -1.60 8.99
N PHE A 26 3.93 -0.73 8.11
CA PHE A 26 5.19 -0.89 7.41
C PHE A 26 6.26 -0.02 8.07
N GLY A 27 7.36 -0.64 8.48
CA GLY A 27 8.54 0.05 9.01
C GLY A 27 9.43 0.57 7.87
N GLU A 28 10.49 1.29 8.23
CA GLU A 28 11.45 1.89 7.28
C GLU A 28 12.17 0.86 6.40
N ASP A 29 12.30 -0.38 6.87
CA ASP A 29 12.91 -1.48 6.11
C ASP A 29 11.96 -2.12 5.09
N SER A 30 10.67 -1.73 5.07
CA SER A 30 9.69 -2.31 4.16
C SER A 30 9.90 -1.80 2.75
N THR A 31 9.95 -2.72 1.79
CA THR A 31 10.12 -2.37 0.37
C THR A 31 8.79 -1.95 -0.26
N GLN A 32 8.85 -1.35 -1.44
CA GLN A 32 7.65 -1.05 -2.23
C GLN A 32 6.88 -2.31 -2.64
N ALA A 33 7.57 -3.46 -2.74
CA ALA A 33 6.92 -4.74 -2.98
C ALA A 33 6.11 -5.16 -1.75
N ASP A 34 6.68 -5.10 -0.55
CA ASP A 34 5.99 -5.48 0.69
C ASP A 34 4.71 -4.67 0.91
N VAL A 35 4.78 -3.34 0.66
CA VAL A 35 3.61 -2.47 0.76
C VAL A 35 2.53 -2.87 -0.25
N TYR A 36 2.90 -3.17 -1.49
CA TYR A 36 1.96 -3.62 -2.52
C TYR A 36 1.31 -4.96 -2.16
N GLU A 37 2.11 -5.95 -1.74
CA GLU A 37 1.63 -7.29 -1.39
C GLU A 37 0.71 -7.27 -0.17
N GLY A 38 1.04 -6.46 0.83
CA GLY A 38 0.24 -6.33 2.05
C GLY A 38 -1.04 -5.51 1.89
N THR A 39 -1.20 -4.73 0.82
CA THR A 39 -2.37 -3.82 0.68
C THR A 39 -3.22 -4.06 -0.55
N THR A 40 -2.61 -4.03 -1.75
CA THR A 40 -3.34 -3.81 -3.01
C THR A 40 -3.38 -5.07 -3.87
N LYS A 41 -2.39 -5.95 -3.75
CA LYS A 41 -2.35 -7.23 -4.49
C LYS A 41 -3.62 -8.07 -4.33
N PRO A 42 -4.23 -8.21 -3.14
CA PRO A 42 -5.48 -8.96 -3.00
C PRO A 42 -6.65 -8.37 -3.80
N LEU A 43 -6.67 -7.04 -3.98
CA LEU A 43 -7.74 -6.34 -4.69
C LEU A 43 -7.71 -6.58 -6.20
N VAL A 44 -6.59 -7.05 -6.76
CA VAL A 44 -6.47 -7.34 -8.20
C VAL A 44 -7.48 -8.40 -8.62
N GLN A 45 -7.69 -9.44 -7.81
CA GLN A 45 -8.67 -10.48 -8.12
C GLN A 45 -10.09 -9.90 -8.11
N ASP A 46 -10.43 -9.12 -7.08
CA ASP A 46 -11.75 -8.46 -6.98
C ASP A 46 -12.05 -7.60 -8.23
N ILE A 47 -11.04 -6.87 -8.73
CA ILE A 47 -11.18 -6.07 -9.95
C ILE A 47 -11.45 -6.96 -11.18
N LEU A 48 -10.75 -8.08 -11.32
CA LEU A 48 -10.96 -9.02 -12.44
C LEU A 48 -12.31 -9.72 -12.38
N ASP A 49 -12.85 -9.92 -11.18
CA ASP A 49 -14.17 -10.48 -10.93
C ASP A 49 -15.30 -9.43 -11.16
N GLY A 50 -14.95 -8.20 -11.54
CA GLY A 50 -15.88 -7.14 -11.89
C GLY A 50 -16.29 -6.24 -10.72
N TYR A 51 -15.60 -6.32 -9.58
CA TYR A 51 -15.82 -5.41 -8.45
C TYR A 51 -14.98 -4.13 -8.58
N ASN A 52 -15.45 -3.07 -7.91
CA ASN A 52 -14.71 -1.80 -7.83
C ASN A 52 -13.81 -1.80 -6.59
N ALA A 53 -12.54 -1.41 -6.77
CA ALA A 53 -11.60 -1.20 -5.68
C ALA A 53 -11.05 0.23 -5.70
N THR A 54 -10.82 0.82 -4.53
CA THR A 54 -10.22 2.16 -4.40
C THR A 54 -9.09 2.15 -3.38
N VAL A 55 -7.93 2.66 -3.77
CA VAL A 55 -6.75 2.79 -2.89
C VAL A 55 -6.41 4.26 -2.72
N PHE A 56 -6.28 4.71 -1.47
CA PHE A 56 -5.89 6.07 -1.13
C PHE A 56 -4.50 6.10 -0.50
N ALA A 57 -3.66 7.04 -0.95
CA ALA A 57 -2.47 7.45 -0.21
C ALA A 57 -2.79 8.77 0.50
N TYR A 58 -2.79 8.77 1.83
CA TYR A 58 -3.15 9.93 2.66
C TYR A 58 -2.03 10.28 3.64
N GLY A 59 -1.78 11.57 3.84
CA GLY A 59 -0.75 12.08 4.74
C GLY A 59 -0.29 13.49 4.36
N ALA A 60 0.49 14.13 5.24
CA ALA A 60 1.03 15.47 5.00
C ALA A 60 1.99 15.52 3.79
N THR A 61 2.31 16.71 3.29
CA THR A 61 3.35 16.88 2.26
C THR A 61 4.69 16.35 2.78
N GLY A 62 5.42 15.61 1.95
CA GLY A 62 6.66 14.94 2.34
C GLY A 62 6.47 13.57 3.02
N ALA A 63 5.26 13.17 3.41
CA ALA A 63 5.00 11.90 4.10
C ALA A 63 5.06 10.63 3.20
N GLY A 64 5.57 10.73 1.98
CA GLY A 64 5.77 9.56 1.12
C GLY A 64 4.60 9.15 0.21
N LYS A 65 3.47 9.88 0.14
CA LYS A 65 2.32 9.52 -0.73
C LYS A 65 2.71 9.18 -2.18
N THR A 66 3.48 10.05 -2.83
CA THR A 66 3.95 9.85 -4.20
C THR A 66 4.94 8.70 -4.29
N HIS A 67 5.80 8.54 -3.29
CA HIS A 67 6.71 7.40 -3.20
C HIS A 67 5.92 6.09 -3.14
N THR A 68 4.96 5.95 -2.24
CA THR A 68 4.13 4.73 -2.13
C THR A 68 3.33 4.46 -3.40
N MET A 69 2.66 5.47 -3.97
CA MET A 69 1.75 5.24 -5.09
C MET A 69 2.46 5.08 -6.43
N VAL A 70 3.45 5.92 -6.73
CA VAL A 70 4.16 5.93 -8.03
C VAL A 70 5.51 5.23 -7.92
N GLY A 71 6.26 5.53 -6.86
CA GLY A 71 7.62 5.03 -6.65
C GLY A 71 8.63 5.64 -7.60
N SER A 72 9.71 4.89 -7.85
CA SER A 72 10.78 5.25 -8.77
C SER A 72 10.92 4.19 -9.87
N SER A 73 11.74 4.46 -10.88
CA SER A 73 11.99 3.50 -11.96
C SER A 73 12.67 2.21 -11.45
N SER A 74 13.55 2.32 -10.45
CA SER A 74 14.22 1.18 -9.82
C SER A 74 13.35 0.50 -8.78
N GLU A 75 12.43 1.24 -8.15
CA GLU A 75 11.54 0.71 -7.12
C GLU A 75 10.09 1.19 -7.36
N PRO A 76 9.36 0.56 -8.29
CA PRO A 76 8.01 0.99 -8.66
C PRO A 76 7.05 0.87 -7.48
N GLY A 77 6.14 1.83 -7.37
CA GLY A 77 5.11 1.87 -6.31
C GLY A 77 3.87 1.04 -6.65
N VAL A 78 2.85 1.21 -5.82
CA VAL A 78 1.59 0.46 -5.86
C VAL A 78 0.90 0.53 -7.22
N MET A 79 0.83 1.72 -7.84
CA MET A 79 0.11 1.93 -9.11
C MET A 79 0.69 1.09 -10.24
N VAL A 80 2.02 1.14 -10.42
CA VAL A 80 2.70 0.42 -11.50
C VAL A 80 2.60 -1.09 -11.29
N ARG A 81 2.77 -1.55 -10.04
CA ARG A 81 2.65 -2.97 -9.69
C ARG A 81 1.24 -3.50 -9.93
N ALA A 82 0.22 -2.78 -9.47
CA ALA A 82 -1.19 -3.14 -9.67
C ALA A 82 -1.54 -3.22 -11.16
N LEU A 83 -1.15 -2.21 -11.96
CA LEU A 83 -1.40 -2.23 -13.40
C LEU A 83 -0.73 -3.43 -14.08
N ASN A 84 0.53 -3.72 -13.73
CA ASN A 84 1.23 -4.88 -14.28
C ASN A 84 0.50 -6.19 -13.95
N ASP A 85 0.09 -6.40 -12.70
CA ASP A 85 -0.62 -7.62 -12.29
C ASP A 85 -1.99 -7.72 -12.96
N ILE A 86 -2.75 -6.61 -13.06
CA ILE A 86 -4.04 -6.59 -13.77
C ILE A 86 -3.86 -6.99 -15.24
N PHE A 87 -2.86 -6.44 -15.95
CA PHE A 87 -2.64 -6.80 -17.36
C PHE A 87 -2.13 -8.24 -17.54
N LEU A 88 -1.27 -8.73 -16.64
CA LEU A 88 -0.78 -10.11 -16.68
C LEU A 88 -1.91 -11.11 -16.40
N ALA A 89 -2.70 -10.87 -15.36
CA ALA A 89 -3.82 -11.73 -15.00
C ALA A 89 -4.97 -11.66 -16.03
N GLY A 90 -5.27 -10.47 -16.55
CA GLY A 90 -6.28 -10.30 -17.60
C GLY A 90 -5.99 -11.08 -18.88
N ARG A 91 -4.69 -11.24 -19.26
CA ARG A 91 -4.31 -12.10 -20.39
C ARG A 91 -4.62 -13.57 -20.14
N GLN A 92 -4.34 -14.06 -18.92
CA GLN A 92 -4.63 -15.45 -18.56
C GLN A 92 -6.14 -15.74 -18.56
N VAL A 93 -6.95 -14.76 -18.13
CA VAL A 93 -8.41 -14.87 -18.23
C VAL A 93 -8.85 -14.91 -19.68
N ALA A 94 -8.32 -14.02 -20.54
CA ALA A 94 -8.67 -13.99 -21.96
C ALA A 94 -8.34 -15.30 -22.70
N ASP A 95 -7.23 -15.95 -22.34
CA ASP A 95 -6.83 -17.24 -22.92
C ASP A 95 -7.74 -18.41 -22.48
N ASN A 96 -8.47 -18.26 -21.37
CA ASN A 96 -9.33 -19.30 -20.77
C ASN A 96 -10.83 -19.12 -21.11
N VAL A 97 -11.21 -18.03 -21.79
CA VAL A 97 -12.59 -17.84 -22.24
C VAL A 97 -12.73 -18.46 -23.64
N GLU A 98 -13.16 -19.71 -23.69
CA GLU A 98 -13.67 -20.29 -24.94
C GLU A 98 -15.00 -19.61 -25.29
N PHE A 99 -15.05 -18.94 -26.45
CA PHE A 99 -16.27 -18.38 -26.99
C PHE A 99 -17.13 -19.52 -27.56
N GLU A 100 -18.23 -19.84 -26.88
CA GLU A 100 -19.31 -20.70 -27.40
C GLU A 100 -20.29 -19.90 -28.28
#